data_AF-A0A6J1Y2E0-F1
#
_entry.id   AF-A0A6J1Y2E0-F1
#
_cell.length_a   1.000
_cell.length_b   1.000
_cell.length_c   1.000
_cell.angle_alpha   90.00
_cell.angle_beta   90.00
_cell.angle_gamma   90.00
#
_symmetry.space_group_name_H-M   'P 1'
#
loop_
_entity.id
_entity.type
_entity.pdbx_description
1 polymer ?
#
loop_
_entity_poly.entity_id
_entity_poly.type
_entity_poly.pdbx_seq_one_letter_code
_entity_poly.pdbx_strand_id
1 'polypeptide(L)'
;MALAEDLEKELETTAQEVLGKLRSRQLFQSRWDTAAFIIFLIFLGTVLLLLLLVCIHCCCYSCCSRRTSRSQKEHRRGVDNLALEP
;
A
#
# COMPACT_ATOMS: atom_id res chain seq x y z
N MET A 1 -18.75 8.91 -6.63
CA MET A 1 -18.05 10.21 -6.61
C MET A 1 -18.47 11.03 -5.40
N ALA A 2 -19.76 11.29 -5.16
CA ALA A 2 -20.23 12.07 -3.99
C ALA A 2 -19.73 11.59 -2.61
N LEU A 3 -19.60 10.28 -2.38
CA LEU A 3 -19.13 9.73 -1.10
C LEU A 3 -17.64 10.02 -0.84
N ALA A 4 -16.83 10.12 -1.91
CA ALA A 4 -15.43 10.48 -1.79
C ALA A 4 -15.27 11.97 -1.45
N GLU A 5 -16.07 12.83 -2.07
CA GLU A 5 -16.05 14.27 -1.81
C GLU A 5 -16.51 14.64 -0.40
N ASP A 6 -17.52 13.93 0.15
CA ASP A 6 -17.93 14.10 1.56
C ASP A 6 -16.86 13.60 2.53
N LEU A 7 -16.22 12.46 2.22
CA LEU A 7 -15.14 11.92 3.05
C LEU A 7 -13.89 12.82 3.03
N GLU A 8 -13.56 13.41 1.87
CA GLU A 8 -12.47 14.37 1.73
C GLU A 8 -12.74 15.62 2.58
N LYS A 9 -13.96 16.18 2.54
CA LYS A 9 -14.33 17.33 3.37
C LYS A 9 -14.28 17.05 4.86
N GLU A 10 -14.80 15.91 5.31
CA GLU A 10 -14.75 15.47 6.72
C GLU A 10 -13.31 15.22 7.18
N LEU A 11 -12.46 14.66 6.32
CA LEU A 11 -11.04 14.48 6.59
C LEU A 11 -10.31 15.82 6.69
N GLU A 12 -10.60 16.76 5.79
CA GLU A 12 -10.00 18.10 5.78
C GLU A 12 -10.36 18.91 7.02
N THR A 13 -11.64 18.90 7.44
CA THR A 13 -12.09 19.60 8.64
C THR A 13 -11.47 19.00 9.90
N THR A 14 -11.46 17.67 9.99
CA THR A 14 -10.83 16.95 11.11
C THR A 14 -9.33 17.18 11.14
N ALA A 15 -8.66 17.15 9.99
CA ALA A 15 -7.23 17.43 9.85
C ALA A 15 -6.91 18.86 10.27
N GLN A 16 -7.66 19.85 9.81
CA GLN A 16 -7.50 21.26 10.20
C GLN A 16 -7.70 21.46 11.71
N GLU A 17 -8.67 20.76 12.32
CA GLU A 17 -8.89 20.87 13.76
C GLU A 17 -7.74 20.24 14.55
N VAL A 18 -7.31 19.02 14.21
CA VAL A 18 -6.22 18.35 14.93
C VAL A 18 -4.88 18.99 14.66
N LEU A 19 -4.58 19.44 13.44
CA LEU A 19 -3.39 20.24 13.13
C LEU A 19 -3.45 21.59 13.85
N GLY A 20 -4.62 22.23 13.91
CA GLY A 20 -4.83 23.47 14.65
C GLY A 20 -4.55 23.29 16.14
N LYS A 21 -5.02 22.19 16.73
CA LYS A 21 -4.77 21.81 18.13
C LYS A 21 -3.30 21.44 18.38
N LEU A 22 -2.65 20.72 17.47
CA LEU A 22 -1.22 20.37 17.54
C LEU A 22 -0.32 21.60 17.39
N ARG A 23 -0.69 22.53 16.51
CA ARG A 23 -0.01 23.83 16.30
C ARG A 23 -0.20 24.76 17.48
N SER A 24 -1.41 24.78 18.07
CA SER A 24 -1.75 25.55 19.27
C SER A 24 -0.99 25.04 20.49
N ARG A 25 -0.82 23.72 20.63
CA ARG A 25 -0.08 23.09 21.72
C ARG A 25 1.42 23.10 21.44
N GLN A 26 2.03 24.28 21.36
CA GLN A 26 3.43 24.51 21.68
C GLN A 26 4.53 23.58 21.09
N LEU A 27 4.26 22.76 20.06
CA LEU A 27 5.25 21.83 19.47
C LEU A 27 6.34 22.55 18.66
N PHE A 28 6.21 23.87 18.49
CA PHE A 28 7.08 24.69 17.61
C PHE A 28 7.80 25.82 18.36
N GLN A 29 7.92 25.76 19.68
CA GLN A 29 8.55 26.85 20.44
C GLN A 29 10.09 26.83 20.33
N SER A 30 10.69 25.65 20.11
CA SER A 30 12.13 25.48 19.88
C SER A 30 12.43 24.99 18.47
N ARG A 31 13.53 25.49 17.87
CA ARG A 31 14.06 24.97 16.59
C ARG A 31 14.36 23.47 16.66
N TRP A 32 14.74 22.97 17.83
CA TRP A 32 15.06 21.56 18.03
C TRP A 32 13.81 20.66 18.06
N ASP A 33 12.70 21.14 18.61
CA ASP A 33 11.42 20.39 18.61
C ASP A 33 10.86 20.26 17.20
N THR A 34 11.01 21.31 16.40
CA THR A 34 10.63 21.29 14.97
C THR A 34 11.50 20.29 14.19
N ALA A 35 12.82 20.29 14.45
CA ALA A 35 13.73 19.34 13.81
C ALA A 35 13.39 17.89 14.17
N ALA A 36 13.13 17.61 15.45
CA ALA A 36 12.71 16.30 15.92
C ALA A 36 11.38 15.86 15.29
N PHE A 37 10.42 16.78 15.17
CA PHE A 37 9.13 16.52 14.52
C PHE A 37 9.29 16.19 13.03
N ILE A 38 10.13 16.94 12.30
CA ILE A 38 10.43 16.65 10.89
C ILE A 38 11.06 15.27 10.74
N ILE A 39 12.04 14.91 11.58
CA ILE A 39 12.68 13.59 11.55
C ILE A 39 11.64 12.49 11.82
N PHE A 40 10.75 12.70 12.80
CA PHE A 40 9.67 11.76 13.11
C PHE A 40 8.71 11.59 11.93
N LEU A 41 8.32 12.68 11.25
CA LEU A 41 7.47 12.64 10.07
C LEU A 41 8.14 11.92 8.90
N ILE A 42 9.45 12.15 8.68
CA ILE A 42 10.21 11.42 7.66
C ILE A 42 10.23 9.94 8.00
N PHE A 43 10.52 9.57 9.25
CA PHE A 43 10.52 8.17 9.68
C PHE A 43 9.15 7.52 9.46
N LEU A 44 8.07 8.14 9.95
CA LEU A 44 6.71 7.65 9.76
C LEU A 44 6.34 7.54 8.28
N GLY A 45 6.70 8.54 7.48
CA GLY A 45 6.51 8.57 6.04
C GLY A 45 7.25 7.45 5.32
N THR A 46 8.51 7.18 5.67
CA THR A 46 9.28 6.08 5.10
C THR A 46 8.69 4.72 5.46
N VAL A 47 8.26 4.51 6.71
CA VAL A 47 7.60 3.28 7.14
C VAL A 47 6.29 3.07 6.37
N LEU A 48 5.47 4.11 6.24
CA LEU A 48 4.22 4.05 5.50
C LEU A 48 4.46 3.78 4.00
N LEU A 49 5.47 4.42 3.40
CA LEU A 49 5.87 4.19 2.02
C LEU A 49 6.32 2.74 1.79
N LEU A 50 7.17 2.21 2.67
CA LEU A 50 7.63 0.82 2.60
C LEU A 50 6.45 -0.14 2.74
N LEU A 51 5.54 0.11 3.68
CA LEU A 51 4.32 -0.69 3.85
C LEU A 51 3.47 -0.67 2.58
N LEU A 52 3.29 0.50 1.97
CA LEU A 52 2.56 0.65 0.72
C LEU A 52 3.23 -0.13 -0.43
N LEU A 53 4.55 -0.06 -0.55
CA LEU A 53 5.32 -0.81 -1.55
C LEU A 53 5.18 -2.32 -1.35
N VAL A 54 5.21 -2.80 -0.11
CA VAL A 54 4.96 -4.21 0.23
C VAL A 54 3.54 -4.60 -0.16
N CYS A 55 2.54 -3.79 0.17
CA CYS A 55 1.15 -4.03 -0.23
C CYS A 55 1.01 -4.13 -1.75
N ILE A 56 1.60 -3.20 -2.50
CA ILE A 56 1.59 -3.22 -3.97
C ILE A 56 2.28 -4.47 -4.49
N HIS A 57 3.48 -4.79 -4.00
CA HIS A 57 4.26 -5.95 -4.44
C HIS A 57 3.53 -7.27 -4.15
N CYS A 58 2.99 -7.45 -2.94
CA CYS A 58 2.21 -8.62 -2.56
C CYS A 58 0.90 -8.75 -3.36
N CYS A 59 0.19 -7.64 -3.61
CA CYS A 59 -1.02 -7.64 -4.43
C CYS A 59 -0.72 -7.96 -5.89
N CYS A 60 0.34 -7.39 -6.47
CA CYS A 60 0.77 -7.69 -7.84
C CYS A 60 1.28 -9.13 -7.98
N TYR A 61 2.09 -9.63 -7.04
CA TYR A 61 2.58 -11.01 -7.04
C TYR A 61 1.44 -12.03 -6.87
N SER A 62 0.49 -11.77 -5.96
CA SER A 62 -0.67 -12.64 -5.74
C SER A 62 -1.65 -12.66 -6.92
N CYS A 63 -1.81 -11.53 -7.62
CA CYS A 63 -2.63 -11.43 -8.83
C CYS A 63 -1.97 -12.07 -10.06
N CYS A 64 -0.64 -11.98 -10.20
CA CYS A 64 0.10 -12.59 -11.30
C CYS A 64 0.27 -14.11 -11.12
N SER A 65 0.48 -14.60 -9.90
CA SER A 65 0.68 -16.04 -9.64
C SER A 65 -0.54 -16.89 -9.99
N ARG A 66 -1.77 -16.37 -9.81
CA ARG A 66 -3.02 -17.05 -10.22
C ARG A 66 -3.19 -17.20 -11.74
N ARG A 67 -2.52 -16.39 -12.57
CA ARG A 67 -2.57 -16.54 -14.04
C ARG A 67 -1.61 -17.62 -14.54
N THR A 68 -0.49 -17.84 -13.87
CA THR A 68 0.54 -18.79 -14.32
C THR A 68 0.17 -20.25 -14.06
N SER A 69 -0.61 -20.54 -13.00
CA SER A 69 -0.97 -21.91 -12.62
C SER A 69 -1.98 -22.58 -13.57
N ARG A 70 -2.61 -21.83 -14.48
CA ARG A 70 -3.53 -22.39 -15.48
C ARG A 70 -2.79 -22.85 -16.75
N SER A 71 -1.68 -22.21 -17.10
CA SER A 71 -0.88 -22.57 -18.28
C SER A 71 0.07 -23.76 -18.01
N GLN A 72 0.61 -23.88 -16.79
CA GLN A 72 1.55 -24.96 -16.48
C GLN A 72 0.92 -26.36 -16.34
N LYS A 73 -0.41 -26.45 -16.16
CA LYS A 73 -1.12 -27.75 -16.13
C LYS A 73 -1.36 -28.34 -17.53
N GLU A 74 -1.23 -27.55 -18.58
CA GLU A 74 -1.44 -28.03 -19.96
C GLU A 74 -0.19 -28.70 -20.53
N HIS A 75 1.01 -28.25 -20.12
CA HIS A 75 2.29 -28.82 -20.58
C HIS A 75 2.71 -30.12 -19.85
N ARG A 76 1.91 -30.59 -18.88
CA ARG A 76 2.11 -31.88 -18.17
C ARG A 76 1.06 -32.93 -18.54
N ARG A 77 0.45 -32.83 -19.73
CA ARG A 77 -0.29 -33.96 -20.30
C ARG A 77 0.69 -34.80 -21.10
N GLY A 78 0.83 -36.06 -20.70
CA GLY A 78 1.84 -36.99 -21.21
C GLY A 78 1.78 -37.11 -22.73
N VAL A 79 2.92 -37.52 -23.30
CA VAL A 79 2.97 -37.97 -24.69
C VAL A 79 2.07 -39.19 -24.79
N ASP A 80 0.94 -39.06 -25.47
CA ASP A 80 0.04 -40.17 -25.74
C ASP A 80 0.80 -41.19 -26.63
N ASN A 81 1.06 -42.37 -26.07
CA ASN A 81 1.71 -43.46 -26.80
C ASN A 81 0.69 -44.08 -27.76
N LEU A 82 0.73 -43.64 -29.03
CA LEU A 82 -0.12 -44.11 -30.14
C LEU A 82 0.34 -45.44 -30.76
N ALA A 83 1.25 -46.18 -30.14
CA ALA A 83 1.79 -47.43 -30.69
C ALA A 83 1.25 -48.65 -29.95
N LEU A 84 0.02 -49.07 -30.29
CA LEU A 84 -0.47 -50.43 -30.10
C LEU A 84 -1.69 -50.65 -31.02
N GLU A 85 -1.40 -50.85 -32.30
CA GLU A 85 -2.27 -51.57 -33.22
C GLU A 85 -1.96 -53.08 -33.08
N PRO A 86 -2.98 -53.93 -32.91
CA PRO A 86 -2.97 -55.28 -33.44
C PRO A 86 -3.70 -55.37 -34.79
#